data_AF-A0A923YT07-F1
#
_entry.id   AF-A0A923YT07-F1
#
_cell.length_a   1.000
_cell.length_b   1.000
_cell.length_c   1.000
_cell.angle_alpha   90.00
_cell.angle_beta   90.00
_cell.angle_gamma   90.00
#
_symmetry.space_group_name_H-M   'P 1'
#
loop_
_entity.id
_entity.type
_entity.pdbx_description
1 polymer ?
#
loop_
_entity_poly.entity_id
_entity_poly.type
_entity_poly.pdbx_seq_one_letter_code
_entity_poly.pdbx_strand_id
1 'polypeptide(L)' 'MDTPKHGVASKVTIASLLVALGIIYGDIGTSPLYVFKAIIGTRDINLMLVYGGVSCVFWTLVFQTTIKYIWLTLR' A
#
# COMPACT_ATOMS: atom_id res chain seq x y z
N MET A 1 -24.79 19.44 39.47
CA MET A 1 -24.52 20.26 38.26
C MET A 1 -23.75 19.35 37.33
N ASP A 2 -24.49 18.51 36.63
CA ASP A 2 -23.97 17.35 35.93
C ASP A 2 -23.80 17.73 34.46
N THR A 3 -22.57 18.09 34.11
CA THR A 3 -22.17 18.37 32.74
C THR A 3 -22.34 17.11 31.88
N PRO A 4 -23.06 17.17 30.76
CA PRO A 4 -23.23 16.01 29.89
C PRO A 4 -21.89 15.71 29.21
N LYS A 5 -21.34 14.51 29.46
CA LYS A 5 -20.19 13.98 28.74
C LYS A 5 -20.63 13.70 27.30
N HIS A 6 -20.23 14.57 26.38
CA HIS A 6 -20.42 14.36 24.94
C HIS A 6 -19.55 13.17 24.53
N GLY A 7 -20.14 11.97 24.54
CA GLY A 7 -19.52 10.79 23.96
C GLY A 7 -19.30 11.07 22.48
N VAL A 8 -18.04 11.13 22.07
CA VAL A 8 -17.64 11.21 20.65
C VAL A 8 -18.01 9.87 20.01
N ALA A 9 -19.29 9.69 19.71
CA ALA A 9 -19.74 8.66 18.79
C ALA A 9 -19.25 9.10 17.41
N SER A 10 -18.08 8.59 17.02
CA SER A 10 -17.52 8.75 15.69
C SER A 10 -18.53 8.23 14.66
N LYS A 11 -19.36 9.12 14.12
CA LYS A 11 -20.13 8.82 12.91
C LYS A 11 -19.12 8.75 11.78
N VAL A 12 -18.72 7.52 11.45
CA VAL A 12 -17.92 7.24 10.24
C VAL A 12 -18.68 7.85 9.06
N THR A 13 -18.15 8.95 8.56
CA THR A 13 -18.72 9.69 7.45
C THR A 13 -18.00 9.23 6.18
N ILE A 14 -18.67 9.22 5.03
CA ILE A 14 -18.08 8.86 3.73
C ILE A 14 -16.77 9.64 3.48
N ALA A 15 -16.70 10.90 3.91
CA ALA A 15 -15.48 11.72 3.89
C ALA A 15 -14.31 11.09 4.67
N SER A 16 -14.56 10.59 5.89
CA SER A 16 -13.52 9.92 6.70
C SER A 16 -13.06 8.59 6.08
N LEU A 17 -13.95 7.88 5.37
CA LEU A 17 -13.61 6.64 4.66
C LEU A 17 -12.72 6.90 3.44
N LEU A 18 -13.03 7.95 2.66
CA LEU A 18 -12.20 8.38 1.52
C LEU A 18 -10.80 8.80 1.96
N VAL A 19 -10.69 9.53 3.07
CA VAL A 19 -9.39 9.91 3.65
C VAL A 19 -8.61 8.67 4.10
N ALA A 20 -9.25 7.75 4.83
CA ALA A 20 -8.61 6.52 5.26
C ALA A 20 -8.13 5.65 4.08
N LEU A 21 -8.97 5.50 3.05
CA LEU A 21 -8.60 4.80 1.81
C LEU A 21 -7.42 5.47 1.11
N GLY A 22 -7.41 6.81 1.02
CA GLY A 22 -6.30 7.56 0.44
C GLY A 22 -4.98 7.32 1.17
N ILE A 23 -5.00 7.27 2.50
CA ILE A 23 -3.80 6.99 3.31
C ILE A 23 -3.32 5.55 3.09
N ILE A 24 -4.23 4.56 3.13
CA ILE A 24 -3.89 3.14 2.94
C ILE A 24 -3.32 2.90 1.54
N TYR A 25 -3.96 3.48 0.50
CA TYR A 25 -3.50 3.33 -0.87
C TYR A 25 -2.18 4.06 -1.10
N GLY A 26 -1.97 5.20 -0.44
CA GLY A 26 -0.69 5.90 -0.41
C GLY A 26 0.42 5.06 0.22
N ASP A 27 0.18 4.48 1.39
CA ASP A 27 1.13 3.64 2.10
C ASP A 27 1.51 2.38 1.28
N ILE A 28 0.52 1.69 0.71
CA ILE A 28 0.74 0.52 -0.16
C ILE A 28 1.52 0.91 -1.43
N GLY A 29 1.26 2.08 -2.01
CA GLY A 29 1.83 2.52 -3.28
C GLY A 29 3.23 3.14 -3.19
N THR A 30 3.63 3.67 -2.03
CA THR A 30 4.96 4.26 -1.86
C THR A 30 6.07 3.23 -2.01
N SER A 31 5.88 2.02 -1.48
CA SER A 31 6.88 0.95 -1.49
C SER A 31 7.34 0.56 -2.91
N PRO A 32 6.44 0.25 -3.87
CA PRO A 32 6.81 0.03 -5.27
C PRO A 32 7.51 1.24 -5.92
N LEU A 33 7.01 2.45 -5.67
CA LEU A 33 7.51 3.66 -6.35
C LEU A 33 8.95 4.00 -5.94
N TYR A 34 9.30 3.78 -4.67
CA TYR A 34 10.69 3.86 -4.20
C TYR A 34 11.56 2.76 -4.80
N VAL A 35 11.05 1.54 -4.93
CA VAL A 35 11.77 0.42 -5.55
C VAL A 35 12.08 0.71 -7.02
N PHE A 36 11.12 1.25 -7.78
CA PHE A 36 11.37 1.69 -9.16
C PHE A 36 12.43 2.77 -9.25
N LYS A 37 12.37 3.77 -8.37
CA LYS A 37 13.39 4.81 -8.30
C LYS A 37 14.78 4.23 -8.00
N ALA A 38 14.86 3.21 -7.15
CA ALA A 38 16.11 2.49 -6.86
C ALA A 38 16.59 1.62 -8.05
N ILE A 39 15.67 0.97 -8.78
CA ILE A 39 15.99 0.15 -9.97
C ILE A 39 16.53 1.01 -11.11
N ILE A 40 15.96 2.20 -11.32
CA ILE A 40 16.38 3.14 -12.37
C ILE A 40 17.70 3.82 -11.97
N GLY A 41 17.79 4.32 -10.74
CA GLY A 41 19.00 4.96 -10.22
C GLY A 41 19.51 6.08 -11.14
N THR A 42 20.78 5.96 -11.55
CA THR A 42 21.46 6.86 -12.51
C THR A 42 21.56 6.29 -13.92
N ARG A 43 20.87 5.18 -14.21
CA ARG A 43 20.89 4.53 -15.53
C ARG A 43 19.91 5.21 -16.48
N ASP A 44 20.22 5.20 -17.77
CA ASP A 44 19.30 5.70 -18.78
C ASP A 44 17.97 4.93 -18.74
N ILE A 45 16.87 5.69 -18.86
CA ILE A 45 15.52 5.13 -18.84
C ILE A 45 15.30 4.37 -20.15
N ASN A 46 15.57 3.07 -20.11
CA ASN A 46 15.30 2.16 -21.22
C ASN A 46 13.99 1.40 -20.97
N LEU A 47 13.21 1.20 -22.04
CA LEU A 47 11.98 0.43 -22.08
C LEU A 47 12.11 -0.97 -21.44
N MET A 48 13.23 -1.65 -21.68
CA MET A 48 13.51 -2.96 -21.08
C MET A 48 13.69 -2.89 -19.56
N LEU A 49 14.33 -1.83 -19.05
CA LEU A 49 14.55 -1.63 -17.61
C LEU A 49 13.23 -1.33 -16.90
N VAL A 50 12.36 -0.54 -17.51
CA VAL A 50 11.04 -0.22 -16.97
C VAL A 50 10.17 -1.48 -16.91
N TYR A 51 9.99 -2.19 -18.02
CA TYR A 51 9.18 -3.41 -18.02
C TYR A 51 9.76 -4.52 -17.13
N GLY A 52 11.09 -4.66 -17.11
CA GLY A 52 11.78 -5.59 -16.21
C GLY A 52 11.55 -5.26 -14.74
N GLY A 53 11.68 -3.98 -14.37
CA GLY A 53 11.39 -3.51 -13.01
C GLY A 53 9.94 -3.72 -12.61
N VAL A 54 8.99 -3.43 -13.51
CA VAL A 54 7.56 -3.59 -13.24
C VAL A 54 7.20 -5.05 -13.02
N SER A 55 7.68 -5.91 -13.90
CA SER A 55 7.48 -7.35 -13.78
C SER A 55 8.05 -7.89 -12.47
N CYS A 56 9.27 -7.46 -12.10
CA CYS A 56 9.92 -7.92 -10.88
C CYS A 56 9.10 -7.54 -9.63
N VAL A 57 8.70 -6.28 -9.52
CA VAL A 57 7.86 -5.81 -8.39
C VAL A 57 6.51 -6.53 -8.37
N PHE A 58 5.87 -6.69 -9.52
CA PHE A 58 4.60 -7.40 -9.64
C PHE A 58 4.69 -8.83 -9.12
N TRP A 59 5.65 -9.62 -9.62
CA TRP A 59 5.83 -11.00 -9.18
C TRP A 59 6.21 -11.10 -7.71
N THR A 60 7.05 -10.20 -7.19
CA THR A 60 7.38 -10.17 -5.76
C THR A 60 6.15 -9.93 -4.88
N LEU A 61 5.26 -9.00 -5.24
CA LEU A 61 4.05 -8.73 -4.46
C LEU A 61 3.06 -9.91 -4.50
N VAL A 62 2.93 -10.56 -5.65
CA VAL A 62 2.13 -11.79 -5.80
C VAL A 62 2.72 -12.89 -4.91
N PHE A 63 4.01 -13.17 -5.01
CA PHE A 63 4.65 -14.21 -4.19
C PHE A 63 4.58 -13.90 -2.69
N GLN A 64 4.83 -12.65 -2.28
CA GLN A 64 4.78 -12.24 -0.89
C GLN A 64 3.39 -12.46 -0.28
N THR A 65 2.32 -12.09 -0.99
CA THR A 65 0.95 -12.27 -0.52
C THR A 65 0.53 -13.73 -0.52
N THR A 66 0.90 -14.49 -1.55
CA THR A 66 0.67 -15.95 -1.63
C THR A 66 1.35 -16.69 -0.49
N ILE A 67 2.64 -16.46 -0.23
CA ILE A 67 3.37 -17.13 0.87
C ILE A 67 2.72 -16.82 2.22
N LYS A 68 2.40 -15.54 2.47
CA LYS A 68 1.76 -15.10 3.72
C LYS A 68 0.39 -15.76 3.91
N TYR A 69 -0.38 -15.91 2.83
CA TYR A 69 -1.69 -16.56 2.85
C TYR A 69 -1.61 -18.07 3.04
N ILE A 70 -0.67 -18.73 2.36
CA ILE A 70 -0.38 -20.16 2.52
C ILE A 70 -0.02 -20.45 3.97
N TRP A 71 0.90 -19.67 4.55
CA TRP A 71 1.34 -19.87 5.94
C TRP A 71 0.23 -19.59 6.96
N LEU A 72 -0.66 -18.64 6.70
CA LEU A 72 -1.84 -18.37 7.54
C LEU A 72 -2.91 -19.46 7.42
N THR A 73 -3.11 -20.02 6.23
CA THR A 73 -4.15 -21.03 5.94
C THR A 73 -3.72 -22.44 6.34
N LEU A 74 -2.44 -22.78 6.23
CA LEU A 74 -1.88 -24.08 6.64
C LEU A 74 -1.50 -24.14 8.12
N ARG A 75 -1.65 -23.05 8.87
CA ARG A 75 -1.50 -23.02 10.33
C ARG A 75 -2.83 -23.28 11.03
#